data_AF-A0A651HXE8-F1
#
_entry.id   AF-A0A651HXE8-F1
#
_cell.length_a   1.000
_cell.length_b   1.000
_cell.length_c   1.000
_cell.angle_alpha   90.00
_cell.angle_beta   90.00
_cell.angle_gamma   90.00
#
_symmetry.space_group_name_H-M   'P 1'
#
loop_
_entity.id
_entity.type
_entity.pdbx_description
1 polymer ?
#
loop_
_entity_poly.entity_id
_entity_poly.type
_entity_poly.pdbx_seq_one_letter_code
_entity_poly.pdbx_strand_id
1 'polypeptide(L)' 'MLNARKIHFPWVHITISNSKRLLLGIHHSINSSYLQNYLDEFCIKFNKSYMSNIFERLLVAPLSTTWYGNSYKSG' A
#
# COMPACT_ATOMS: atom_id res chain seq x y z
N MET A 1 -5.86 -32.43 12.22
CA MET A 1 -6.38 -31.04 12.33
C MET A 1 -5.23 -30.08 12.05
N LEU A 2 -5.32 -29.32 10.96
CA LEU A 2 -4.24 -28.43 10.50
C LEU A 2 -4.02 -27.31 11.52
N ASN A 3 -2.80 -27.22 12.05
CA ASN A 3 -2.39 -26.17 12.98
C ASN A 3 -2.32 -24.85 12.18
N ALA A 4 -3.33 -24.01 12.34
CA ALA A 4 -3.41 -22.71 11.70
C ALA A 4 -2.23 -21.87 12.19
N ARG A 5 -1.15 -21.82 11.39
CA ARG A 5 0.03 -20.99 11.64
C ARG A 5 -0.45 -19.53 11.69
N LYS A 6 -0.58 -18.96 12.89
CA LYS A 6 -0.90 -17.54 13.06
C LYS A 6 0.29 -16.73 12.55
N ILE A 7 0.23 -16.30 11.29
CA ILE A 7 1.23 -15.42 10.71
C ILE A 7 0.99 -14.03 11.32
N HIS A 8 1.88 -13.61 12.21
CA HIS A 8 1.83 -12.29 12.80
C HIS A 8 2.37 -11.31 11.76
N PHE A 9 1.53 -10.41 11.24
CA PHE A 9 1.93 -9.37 10.29
C PHE A 9 2.11 -8.05 11.04
N PRO A 10 3.28 -7.78 11.65
CA PRO A 10 3.50 -6.57 12.46
C PRO A 10 3.16 -5.28 11.69
N TRP A 11 3.48 -5.25 10.39
CA TRP A 11 3.14 -4.13 9.50
C TRP A 11 1.64 -3.86 9.39
N VAL A 12 0.79 -4.89 9.41
CA VAL A 12 -0.67 -4.72 9.34
C VAL A 12 -1.17 -4.01 10.60
N HIS A 13 -0.69 -4.42 11.78
CA HIS A 13 -1.07 -3.79 13.04
C HIS A 13 -0.61 -2.32 13.12
N ILE A 14 0.58 -2.01 12.58
CA ILE A 14 1.10 -0.65 12.47
C ILE A 14 0.23 0.18 11.53
N THR A 15 -0.07 -0.34 10.33
CA THR A 15 -0.91 0.35 9.35
C THR A 15 -2.30 0.65 9.91
N ILE A 16 -2.96 -0.32 10.56
CA ILE A 16 -4.27 -0.14 11.20
C ILE A 16 -4.22 0.94 12.30
N SER A 17 -3.17 0.92 13.13
CA SER A 17 -3.00 1.91 14.20
C SER A 17 -2.79 3.32 13.64
N ASN A 18 -2.03 3.45 12.56
CA ASN A 18 -1.83 4.71 11.86
C ASN A 18 -3.11 5.21 11.19
N SER A 19 -3.91 4.34 10.57
CA SER A 19 -5.22 4.69 10.03
C SER A 19 -6.12 5.26 11.10
N LYS A 20 -6.23 4.59 12.26
CA LYS A 20 -7.04 5.07 13.38
C LYS A 20 -6.62 6.45 13.88
N ARG A 21 -5.31 6.68 14.02
CA ARG A 21 -4.78 7.97 14.46
C ARG A 21 -5.07 9.10 13.46
N LEU A 22 -5.00 8.81 12.16
CA LEU A 22 -5.37 9.78 11.11
C LEU A 22 -6.86 10.14 11.20
N LEU A 23 -7.74 9.13 11.28
CA LEU A 23 -9.18 9.34 11.33
C LEU A 23 -9.60 10.14 12.56
N LEU A 24 -9.07 9.79 13.73
CA LEU A 24 -9.34 10.50 15.00
C LEU A 24 -8.72 11.91 15.04
N GLY A 25 -7.62 12.14 14.31
CA GLY A 25 -6.94 13.44 14.30
C GLY A 25 -7.57 14.45 13.34
N ILE A 26 -8.14 14.00 12.23
CA ILE A 26 -8.72 14.89 11.19
C ILE A 26 -10.22 15.09 11.42
N HIS A 27 -10.93 14.02 11.77
CA HIS A 27 -12.40 14.06 11.87
C HIS A 27 -12.81 14.11 13.34
N HIS A 28 -13.38 15.24 13.76
CA HIS A 28 -13.96 15.41 15.10
C HIS A 28 -15.12 14.43 15.36
N SER A 29 -15.85 14.05 14.29
CA SER A 29 -16.88 13.02 14.30
C SER A 29 -16.77 12.16 13.04
N ILE A 30 -16.59 10.86 13.20
CA ILE A 30 -16.52 9.91 12.09
C ILE A 30 -17.95 9.45 11.77
N ASN A 31 -18.43 9.76 10.58
CA ASN A 31 -19.71 9.23 10.10
C ASN A 31 -19.46 7.89 9.38
N SER A 32 -20.13 6.84 9.83
CA SER A 32 -20.01 5.49 9.26
C SER A 32 -20.37 5.42 7.78
N SER A 33 -21.27 6.29 7.30
CA SER A 33 -21.68 6.36 5.90
C SER A 33 -20.55 6.78 4.96
N TYR A 34 -19.52 7.45 5.47
CA TYR A 34 -18.35 7.90 4.70
C TYR A 34 -17.07 7.16 5.08
N LEU A 35 -17.17 6.08 5.86
CA LEU A 35 -16.00 5.34 6.34
C LEU A 35 -15.11 4.84 5.19
N GLN A 36 -15.72 4.39 4.09
CA GLN A 36 -14.96 3.96 2.92
C GLN A 36 -14.17 5.12 2.30
N ASN A 37 -14.76 6.30 2.17
CA ASN A 37 -14.06 7.48 1.63
C ASN A 37 -12.86 7.87 2.49
N TYR A 38 -12.98 7.78 3.81
CA TYR A 38 -11.86 8.08 4.71
C TYR A 38 -10.73 7.04 4.60
N LEU A 39 -11.09 5.76 4.40
CA LEU A 39 -10.12 4.70 4.16
C LEU A 39 -9.44 4.85 2.79
N ASP A 40 -10.17 5.26 1.76
CA ASP A 40 -9.61 5.52 0.43
C ASP A 40 -8.60 6.68 0.46
N GLU A 41 -8.93 7.76 1.18
CA GLU A 41 -8.00 8.87 1.38
C GLU A 41 -6.74 8.44 2.15
N PHE A 42 -6.91 7.63 3.21
CA PHE A 42 -5.78 7.04 3.94
C PHE A 42 -4.90 6.21 3.01
N CYS A 43 -5.49 5.31 2.21
CA CYS A 43 -4.77 4.46 1.27
C CYS A 43 -3.99 5.26 0.24
N ILE A 44 -4.56 6.35 -0.29
CA ILE A 44 -3.86 7.24 -1.23
C ILE A 44 -2.64 7.90 -0.57
N LYS A 45 -2.79 8.47 0.62
CA LYS A 45 -1.69 9.11 1.36
C LYS A 45 -0.61 8.09 1.76
N PHE A 46 -1.04 6.93 2.22
CA PHE A 46 -0.17 5.83 2.64
C PHE A 46 0.63 5.28 1.46
N ASN A 47 -0.03 4.98 0.34
CA ASN A 47 0.65 4.52 -0.87
C ASN A 47 1.59 5.58 -1.42
N LYS A 48 1.26 6.87 -1.37
CA LYS A 48 2.16 7.93 -1.83
C LYS A 48 3.44 8.01 -0.99
N SER A 49 3.34 7.87 0.33
CA SER A 49 4.52 7.89 1.21
C SER A 49 5.37 6.62 1.08
N TYR A 50 4.74 5.46 0.88
CA TYR A 50 5.43 4.17 0.78
C TYR A 50 5.97 3.90 -0.64
N MET A 51 5.28 4.40 -1.66
CA MET A 51 5.69 4.34 -3.07
C MET A 51 6.30 5.67 -3.52
N SER A 52 7.13 6.31 -2.70
CA SER A 52 7.79 7.57 -3.08
C SER A 52 8.67 7.45 -4.32
N ASN A 53 9.07 6.23 -4.68
CA ASN A 53 9.86 5.89 -5.86
C ASN A 53 8.99 5.60 -7.11
N ILE A 54 7.89 6.35 -7.28
CA ILE A 54 7.07 6.28 -8.51
C ILE A 54 7.91 6.61 -9.74
N PHE A 55 8.82 7.58 -9.65
CA PHE A 55 9.73 7.94 -10.73
C PHE A 55 10.68 6.79 -11.11
N GLU A 56 11.38 6.21 -10.14
CA GLU A 56 12.25 5.05 -10.36
C GLU A 56 11.49 3.86 -10.94
N ARG A 57 10.27 3.61 -10.45
CA ARG A 57 9.42 2.54 -11.00
C ARG A 57 8.96 2.83 -12.44
N LEU A 58 8.70 4.09 -12.76
CA LEU A 58 8.39 4.55 -14.12
C LEU A 58 9.60 4.51 -15.06
N LEU A 59 10.83 4.63 -14.55
CA LEU A 59 12.04 4.42 -15.34
C LEU A 59 12.29 2.93 -15.60
N VAL A 60 12.09 2.08 -14.59
CA VAL A 60 12.34 0.63 -14.70
C VAL A 60 11.26 -0.09 -15.51
N ALA A 61 9.98 0.29 -15.36
CA ALA A 61 8.88 -0.43 -16.00
C ALA A 61 8.99 -0.48 -17.55
N PRO A 62 9.20 0.63 -18.27
CA PRO A 62 9.35 0.62 -19.73
C PRO A 62 10.58 -0.19 -20.16
N LEU A 63 11.71 -0.01 -19.49
CA LEU A 63 12.94 -0.75 -19.80
C LEU A 63 12.78 -2.25 -19.61
N SER A 64 12.05 -2.68 -18.58
CA SER A 64 11.75 -4.09 -18.32
C SER A 64 10.74 -4.71 -19.28
N THR A 65 9.82 -3.90 -19.85
CA THR A 65 8.80 -4.36 -20.80
C THR A 65 9.23 -4.23 -22.26
N THR A 66 10.34 -3.55 -22.55
CA THR A 66 10.88 -3.50 -23.91
C THR A 66 11.38 -4.88 -24.34
N TRP A 67 11.13 -5.22 -25.61
CA TRP A 67 11.56 -6.47 -26.23
C TRP A 67 13.07 -6.74 -26.08
N TYR A 68 13.89 -5.70 -25.95
CA TYR A 68 15.33 -5.82 -25.75
C TYR A 68 15.65 -6.49 -24.40
N GLY A 69 14.93 -6.16 -23.32
CA GLY A 69 15.18 -6.69 -21.96
C GLY A 69 14.87 -8.18 -21.77
N ASN A 70 13.86 -8.71 -22.48
CA ASN A 70 13.47 -10.13 -22.38
C ASN A 70 14.45 -11.08 -23.09
N SER A 71 15.21 -10.57 -24.06
CA SER A 71 16.22 -11.33 -24.81
C SER A 71 17.42 -11.74 -23.95
N TYR A 72 17.72 -11.02 -22.87
CA TYR A 72 18.84 -11.32 -21.96
C TYR A 72 18.49 -12.29 -20.83
N LYS A 73 17.20 -12.57 -20.61
CA LYS A 73 16.72 -13.47 -19.55
C LYS A 73 16.33 -14.87 -20.04
N SER A 74 16.38 -15.11 -21.35
CA SER A 74 16.13 -16.43 -21.96
C SER A 74 17.38 -17.10 -22.52
N GLY A 75 18.58 -16.63 -22.13
CA GLY A 75 19.87 -17.24 -22.44
C GLY A 75 20.52 -17.84 -21.20
#